data_AF-A0A1H3C016-F1
#
_entry.id   AF-A0A1H3C016-F1
#
_cell.length_a   1.000
_cell.length_b   1.000
_cell.length_c   1.000
_cell.angle_alpha   90.00
_cell.angle_beta   90.00
_cell.angle_gamma   90.00
#
_symmetry.space_group_name_H-M   'P 1'
#
loop_
_entity.id
_entity.type
_entity.pdbx_description
1 polymer ?
#
loop_
_entity_poly.entity_id
_entity_poly.type
_entity_poly.pdbx_seq_one_letter_code
_entity_poly.pdbx_strand_id
1 'polypeptide(L)'
;MIYILLLLVLILAIINKSPTIKGIIGEKSVIRKLNKLDKRKYEVIHDLTIPSTSGRTTQIDHVVISIHGIFVIETKNYRGWIVGDERSEYWTQVIYKRKEKLYNPLRQNYGHIQAIASLFPDGDNLPLIGIVSFSGRADLKVKTSQEVIYASKLVRTIEKYNDVVLDMQQIEHIVAVMKASQLNGKQVKKEHVKAIKEVAATKQRMVTNNLCPKCGSELVERTGKYGKFKGCSAYPKCRYILKG
;
A
#
# COMPACT_ATOMS: atom_id res chain seq x y z
N MET A 1 -15.95 40.34 -0.56
CA MET A 1 -16.31 39.06 0.09
C MET A 1 -16.44 37.90 -0.91
N ILE A 2 -17.18 38.05 -2.02
CA ILE A 2 -17.40 36.96 -3.00
C ILE A 2 -16.11 36.47 -3.69
N TYR A 3 -15.19 37.39 -4.01
CA TYR A 3 -13.89 37.06 -4.61
C TYR A 3 -12.94 36.30 -3.67
N ILE A 4 -13.03 36.57 -2.36
CA ILE A 4 -12.26 35.84 -1.33
C ILE A 4 -12.79 34.41 -1.21
N LEU A 5 -14.12 34.23 -1.26
CA LEU A 5 -14.76 32.91 -1.25
C LEU A 5 -14.41 32.10 -2.50
N LEU A 6 -14.45 32.72 -3.68
CA LEU A 6 -14.06 32.07 -4.95
C LEU A 6 -12.57 31.70 -4.97
N LEU A 7 -11.70 32.56 -4.44
CA LEU A 7 -10.27 32.27 -4.30
C LEU A 7 -10.03 31.11 -3.31
N LEU A 8 -10.74 31.08 -2.17
CA LEU A 8 -10.70 29.95 -1.22
C LEU A 8 -11.19 28.65 -1.87
N VAL A 9 -12.28 28.68 -2.63
CA VAL A 9 -12.79 27.50 -3.36
C VAL A 9 -11.77 27.03 -4.41
N LEU A 10 -11.13 27.96 -5.12
CA LEU A 10 -10.10 27.64 -6.11
C LEU A 10 -8.84 27.04 -5.45
N ILE A 11 -8.37 27.64 -4.35
CA ILE A 11 -7.25 27.14 -3.54
C ILE A 11 -7.58 25.75 -3.00
N LEU A 12 -8.77 25.56 -2.42
CA LEU A 12 -9.25 24.25 -1.97
C LEU A 12 -9.33 23.25 -3.12
N ALA A 13 -9.77 23.65 -4.31
CA ALA A 13 -9.82 22.79 -5.50
C ALA A 13 -8.42 22.39 -6.00
N ILE A 14 -7.43 23.27 -5.89
CA ILE A 14 -6.03 22.99 -6.23
C ILE A 14 -5.39 22.07 -5.18
N ILE A 15 -5.55 22.39 -3.89
CA ILE A 15 -5.09 21.59 -2.75
C ILE A 15 -5.66 20.17 -2.82
N ASN A 16 -6.97 20.02 -3.09
CA ASN A 16 -7.65 18.73 -3.16
C ASN A 16 -7.24 17.88 -4.39
N LYS A 17 -6.46 18.43 -5.34
CA LYS A 17 -5.86 17.67 -6.45
C LYS A 17 -4.51 17.02 -6.09
N SER A 18 -3.83 17.49 -5.05
CA SER A 18 -2.50 17.00 -4.65
C SER A 18 -2.53 15.52 -4.23
N PRO A 19 -1.60 14.66 -4.71
CA PRO A 19 -1.49 13.26 -4.32
C PRO A 19 -1.35 13.07 -2.80
N THR A 20 -0.59 13.93 -2.12
CA THR A 20 -0.38 13.88 -0.67
C THR A 20 -1.67 14.13 0.10
N ILE A 21 -2.49 15.07 -0.36
CA ILE A 21 -3.77 15.40 0.29
C ILE A 21 -4.81 14.33 0.02
N LYS A 22 -4.81 13.72 -1.18
CA LYS A 22 -5.63 12.55 -1.48
C LYS A 22 -5.28 11.35 -0.60
N GLY A 23 -4.00 11.11 -0.32
CA GLY A 23 -3.55 10.10 0.66
C GLY A 23 -4.16 10.34 2.03
N ILE A 24 -3.93 11.54 2.60
CA ILE A 24 -4.43 11.95 3.92
C ILE A 24 -5.96 11.84 4.02
N ILE A 25 -6.71 12.24 2.99
CA ILE A 25 -8.18 12.14 2.99
C ILE A 25 -8.62 10.67 3.07
N GLY A 26 -7.93 9.79 2.36
CA GLY A 26 -8.22 8.36 2.37
C GLY A 26 -7.96 7.74 3.74
N GLU A 27 -6.77 7.96 4.28
CA GLU A 27 -6.37 7.51 5.63
C GLU A 27 -7.35 8.03 6.70
N LYS A 28 -7.69 9.32 6.67
CA LYS A 28 -8.69 9.88 7.60
C LYS A 28 -10.06 9.22 7.49
N SER A 29 -10.46 8.76 6.30
CA SER A 29 -11.72 8.02 6.13
C SER A 29 -11.66 6.66 6.85
N VAL A 30 -10.53 5.96 6.70
CA VAL A 30 -10.30 4.66 7.35
C VAL A 30 -10.17 4.80 8.87
N ILE A 31 -9.41 5.78 9.36
CA ILE A 31 -9.30 6.10 10.81
C ILE A 31 -10.69 6.28 11.44
N ARG A 32 -11.59 7.05 10.80
CA ARG A 32 -12.96 7.23 11.29
C ARG A 32 -13.76 5.93 11.36
N LYS A 33 -13.47 4.96 10.50
CA LYS A 33 -14.11 3.63 10.54
C LYS A 33 -13.53 2.80 11.68
N LEU A 34 -12.20 2.76 11.81
CA LEU A 34 -11.50 2.01 12.85
C LEU A 34 -11.82 2.53 14.26
N ASN A 35 -12.06 3.83 14.44
CA ASN A 35 -12.50 4.41 15.71
C ASN A 35 -13.85 3.87 16.22
N LYS A 36 -14.60 3.11 15.41
CA LYS A 36 -15.85 2.45 15.83
C LYS A 36 -15.63 1.09 16.48
N LEU A 37 -14.44 0.51 16.38
CA LEU A 37 -14.10 -0.75 17.03
C LEU A 37 -14.14 -0.56 18.56
N ASP A 38 -14.55 -1.61 19.29
CA ASP A 38 -14.53 -1.59 20.77
C ASP A 38 -13.07 -1.49 21.26
N LYS A 39 -12.73 -0.35 21.86
CA LYS A 39 -11.37 -0.06 22.35
C LYS A 39 -10.89 -1.02 23.44
N ARG A 40 -11.79 -1.80 24.06
CA ARG A 40 -11.41 -2.85 25.02
C ARG A 40 -10.97 -4.15 24.34
N LYS A 41 -11.34 -4.33 23.07
CA LYS A 41 -11.05 -5.55 22.29
C LYS A 41 -9.96 -5.35 21.25
N TYR A 42 -9.76 -4.12 20.80
CA TYR A 42 -8.88 -3.79 19.69
C TYR A 42 -7.92 -2.67 20.09
N GLU A 43 -6.62 -2.93 19.96
CA GLU A 43 -5.59 -1.89 19.91
C GLU A 43 -5.40 -1.48 18.45
N VAL A 44 -5.29 -0.17 18.18
CA VAL A 44 -5.14 0.36 16.82
C VAL A 44 -3.92 1.27 16.76
N ILE A 45 -3.00 0.95 15.85
CA ILE A 45 -1.80 1.73 15.56
C ILE A 45 -1.95 2.35 14.17
N HIS A 46 -1.66 3.64 14.03
CA HIS A 46 -1.70 4.36 12.76
C HIS A 46 -0.31 4.86 12.38
N ASP A 47 -0.03 4.92 11.08
CA ASP A 47 1.22 5.44 10.50
C ASP A 47 2.49 4.77 11.08
N LEU A 48 2.44 3.45 11.27
CA LEU A 48 3.54 2.66 11.83
C LEU A 48 4.71 2.62 10.82
N THR A 49 5.76 3.40 11.09
CA THR A 49 6.99 3.38 10.30
C THR A 49 8.02 2.51 10.99
N ILE A 50 8.46 1.44 10.34
CA ILE A 50 9.40 0.45 10.91
C ILE A 50 10.52 0.13 9.91
N PRO A 51 11.64 -0.44 10.36
CA PRO A 51 12.64 -1.03 9.48
C PRO A 51 12.01 -2.07 8.54
N SER A 52 12.50 -2.12 7.31
CA SER A 52 12.17 -3.12 6.32
C SER A 52 13.35 -4.08 6.15
N THR A 53 13.06 -5.32 5.76
CA THR A 53 14.04 -6.35 5.42
C THR A 53 15.07 -5.91 4.36
N SER A 54 14.78 -4.86 3.58
CA SER A 54 15.72 -4.31 2.59
C SER A 54 16.73 -3.30 3.18
N GLY A 55 16.82 -3.14 4.51
CA GLY A 55 17.67 -2.13 5.15
C GLY A 55 17.16 -0.68 5.00
N ARG A 56 15.90 -0.51 4.58
CA ARG A 56 15.21 0.79 4.50
C ARG A 56 14.10 0.85 5.55
N THR A 57 13.19 1.81 5.44
CA THR A 57 11.97 1.87 6.25
C THR A 57 10.74 1.56 5.40
N THR A 58 9.69 1.06 6.04
CA THR A 58 8.35 0.90 5.47
C THR A 58 7.34 1.59 6.37
N GLN A 59 6.38 2.30 5.78
CA GLN A 59 5.25 2.90 6.49
C GLN A 59 4.02 2.03 6.26
N ILE A 60 3.34 1.67 7.35
CA ILE A 60 2.12 0.87 7.35
C ILE A 60 0.99 1.78 7.82
N ASP A 61 -0.05 1.92 6.99
CA ASP A 61 -1.10 2.91 7.25
C ASP A 61 -1.80 2.63 8.59
N HIS A 62 -2.31 1.41 8.77
CA HIS A 62 -2.97 1.01 10.00
C HIS A 62 -2.70 -0.45 10.36
N VAL A 63 -2.52 -0.70 11.66
CA VAL A 63 -2.46 -2.05 12.24
C VAL A 63 -3.54 -2.14 13.32
N VAL A 64 -4.37 -3.16 13.27
CA VAL A 64 -5.37 -3.46 14.31
C VAL A 64 -4.99 -4.77 14.96
N ILE A 65 -4.94 -4.81 16.28
CA ILE A 65 -4.48 -5.97 17.06
C ILE A 65 -5.60 -6.39 18.00
N SER A 66 -5.90 -7.69 18.03
CA SER A 66 -6.86 -8.29 18.95
C SER A 66 -6.52 -9.75 19.21
N ILE A 67 -7.27 -10.40 20.11
CA ILE A 67 -7.16 -11.84 20.35
C ILE A 67 -7.47 -12.68 19.10
N HIS A 68 -8.14 -12.10 18.08
CA HIS A 68 -8.50 -12.79 16.83
C HIS A 68 -7.49 -12.59 15.69
N GLY A 69 -6.40 -11.85 15.94
CA GLY A 69 -5.33 -11.65 14.96
C GLY A 69 -4.84 -10.21 14.84
N ILE A 70 -3.87 -10.04 13.93
CA ILE A 70 -3.17 -8.78 13.64
C ILE A 70 -3.51 -8.37 12.20
N PHE A 71 -4.37 -7.37 12.05
CA PHE A 71 -4.84 -6.89 10.74
C PHE A 71 -3.93 -5.78 10.23
N VAL A 72 -3.25 -6.03 9.12
CA VAL A 72 -2.34 -5.09 8.46
C VAL A 72 -3.08 -4.43 7.29
N ILE A 73 -3.45 -3.17 7.45
CA ILE A 73 -4.38 -2.49 6.55
C ILE A 73 -3.63 -1.50 5.66
N GLU A 74 -3.73 -1.68 4.35
CA GLU A 74 -3.26 -0.76 3.31
C GLU A 74 -4.44 0.08 2.80
N THR A 75 -4.32 1.41 2.83
CA THR A 75 -5.39 2.33 2.42
C THR A 75 -5.13 2.92 1.04
N LYS A 76 -6.10 2.75 0.13
CA LYS A 76 -6.06 3.34 -1.22
C LYS A 76 -7.21 4.31 -1.45
N ASN A 77 -6.89 5.55 -1.84
CA ASN A 77 -7.88 6.57 -2.20
C ASN A 77 -7.92 6.83 -3.72
N TYR A 78 -8.45 5.87 -4.48
CA TYR A 78 -8.60 5.99 -5.92
C TYR A 78 -10.06 6.21 -6.35
N ARG A 79 -10.23 6.64 -7.60
CA ARG A 79 -11.52 6.81 -8.28
C ARG A 79 -11.51 6.09 -9.62
N GLY A 80 -12.68 5.88 -10.20
CA GLY A 80 -12.82 5.20 -11.48
C GLY A 80 -12.66 3.70 -11.34
N TRP A 81 -12.41 2.98 -12.43
CA TRP A 81 -12.28 1.53 -12.37
C TRP A 81 -10.88 1.12 -11.93
N ILE A 82 -10.81 0.16 -11.02
CA ILE A 82 -9.56 -0.49 -10.64
C ILE A 82 -9.63 -1.92 -11.13
N VAL A 83 -8.78 -2.24 -12.11
CA VAL A 83 -8.77 -3.51 -12.81
C VAL A 83 -7.44 -4.22 -12.55
N GLY A 84 -7.48 -5.49 -12.16
CA GLY A 84 -6.28 -6.27 -11.89
C GLY A 84 -6.57 -7.63 -11.24
N ASP A 85 -5.50 -8.33 -10.92
CA ASP A 85 -5.52 -9.63 -10.25
C ASP A 85 -4.36 -9.72 -9.25
N GLU A 86 -4.40 -10.71 -8.35
CA GLU A 86 -3.40 -10.86 -7.29
C GLU A 86 -1.98 -11.10 -7.79
N ARG A 87 -1.83 -11.80 -8.92
CA ARG A 87 -0.53 -12.26 -9.43
C ARG A 87 0.18 -11.14 -10.20
N SER A 88 -0.58 -10.23 -10.78
CA SER A 88 -0.05 -9.07 -11.50
C SER A 88 0.74 -8.15 -10.58
N GLU A 89 1.90 -7.67 -11.06
CA GLU A 89 2.71 -6.69 -10.32
C GLU A 89 2.04 -5.31 -10.25
N TYR A 90 1.31 -4.94 -11.31
CA TYR A 90 0.59 -3.69 -11.42
C TYR A 90 -0.86 -3.96 -11.77
N TRP A 91 -1.75 -3.24 -11.11
CA TRP A 91 -3.13 -3.04 -11.53
C TRP A 91 -3.22 -1.82 -12.45
N THR A 92 -4.41 -1.60 -13.01
CA THR A 92 -4.71 -0.46 -13.86
C THR A 92 -5.84 0.36 -13.25
N GLN A 93 -5.60 1.65 -13.08
CA GLN A 93 -6.66 2.62 -12.83
C GLN A 93 -7.17 3.17 -14.16
N VAL A 94 -8.49 3.14 -14.35
CA VAL A 94 -9.15 3.70 -15.54
C VAL A 94 -10.07 4.85 -15.13
N ILE A 95 -9.78 6.05 -15.64
CA ILE A 95 -10.63 7.24 -15.48
C ILE A 95 -10.95 7.74 -16.89
N TYR A 96 -12.21 7.62 -17.29
CA TYR A 96 -12.65 7.87 -18.66
C TYR A 96 -11.78 7.06 -19.66
N LYS A 97 -11.10 7.72 -20.60
CA LYS A 97 -10.20 7.08 -21.57
C LYS A 97 -8.76 6.89 -21.07
N ARG A 98 -8.40 7.45 -19.92
CA ARG A 98 -7.03 7.39 -19.38
C ARG A 98 -6.83 6.12 -18.56
N LYS A 99 -5.69 5.45 -18.79
CA LYS A 99 -5.26 4.24 -18.08
C LYS A 99 -3.91 4.50 -17.43
N GLU A 100 -3.87 4.42 -16.11
CA GLU A 100 -2.64 4.61 -15.32
C GLU A 100 -2.26 3.31 -14.61
N LYS A 101 -0.95 3.05 -14.52
CA LYS A 101 -0.46 1.92 -13.72
C LYS A 101 -0.62 2.23 -12.24
N LEU A 102 -1.18 1.29 -11.51
CA LEU A 102 -1.25 1.27 -10.06
C LEU A 102 -0.39 0.11 -9.57
N TYR A 103 0.63 0.35 -8.75
CA TYR A 103 1.34 -0.78 -8.12
C TYR A 103 0.36 -1.62 -7.32
N ASN A 104 0.41 -2.94 -7.47
CA ASN A 104 -0.56 -3.85 -6.87
C ASN A 104 -0.56 -3.67 -5.32
N PRO A 105 -1.66 -3.16 -4.74
CA PRO A 105 -1.75 -2.92 -3.30
C PRO A 105 -1.60 -4.18 -2.45
N LEU A 106 -1.99 -5.37 -2.96
CA LEU A 106 -1.79 -6.63 -2.25
C LEU A 106 -0.31 -6.96 -2.10
N ARG A 107 0.51 -6.69 -3.13
CA ARG A 107 1.96 -6.90 -3.06
C ARG A 107 2.64 -5.91 -2.12
N GLN A 108 2.12 -4.68 -2.06
CA GLN A 108 2.57 -3.69 -1.10
C GLN A 108 2.25 -4.14 0.33
N ASN A 109 1.00 -4.54 0.57
CA ASN A 109 0.52 -5.04 1.86
C ASN A 109 1.26 -6.30 2.32
N TYR A 110 1.57 -7.23 1.40
CA TYR A 110 2.46 -8.35 1.68
C TYR A 110 3.83 -7.89 2.21
N GLY A 111 4.43 -6.88 1.58
CA GLY A 111 5.68 -6.28 2.08
C GLY A 111 5.56 -5.69 3.49
N HIS A 112 4.41 -5.12 3.84
CA HIS A 112 4.11 -4.63 5.19
C HIS A 112 3.99 -5.76 6.21
N ILE A 113 3.29 -6.83 5.86
CA ILE A 113 3.19 -8.05 6.68
C ILE A 113 4.57 -8.62 6.97
N GLN A 114 5.42 -8.75 5.93
CA GLN A 114 6.78 -9.27 6.09
C GLN A 114 7.66 -8.38 6.96
N ALA A 115 7.50 -7.05 6.87
CA ALA A 115 8.21 -6.13 7.75
C ALA A 115 7.77 -6.28 9.22
N ILE A 116 6.46 -6.42 9.47
CA ILE A 116 5.96 -6.71 10.83
C ILE A 116 6.50 -8.05 11.33
N ALA A 117 6.38 -9.12 10.53
CA ALA A 117 6.87 -10.45 10.89
C ALA A 117 8.35 -10.41 11.27
N SER A 118 9.18 -9.66 10.54
CA SER A 118 10.62 -9.52 10.82
C SER A 118 10.98 -8.84 12.15
N LEU A 119 10.01 -8.22 12.84
CA LEU A 119 10.23 -7.69 14.19
C LEU A 119 10.25 -8.78 15.27
N PHE A 120 9.76 -9.98 14.95
CA PHE A 120 9.55 -11.06 15.91
C PHE A 120 10.34 -12.31 15.50
N PRO A 121 11.01 -13.00 16.45
CA PRO A 121 11.74 -14.24 16.16
C PRO A 121 10.85 -15.33 15.53
N ASP A 122 9.62 -15.49 16.03
CA ASP A 122 8.62 -16.44 15.52
C ASP A 122 7.62 -15.77 14.54
N GLY A 123 8.09 -14.76 13.79
CA GLY A 123 7.25 -13.93 12.92
C GLY A 123 6.42 -14.70 11.90
N ASP A 124 6.90 -15.86 11.44
CA ASP A 124 6.20 -16.74 10.48
C ASP A 124 4.92 -17.37 11.06
N ASN A 125 4.82 -17.46 12.40
CA ASN A 125 3.67 -18.01 13.10
C ASN A 125 2.68 -16.94 13.59
N LEU A 126 2.98 -15.65 13.39
CA LEU A 126 2.07 -14.59 13.80
C LEU A 126 0.79 -14.61 12.94
N PRO A 127 -0.41 -14.46 13.55
CA PRO A 127 -1.68 -14.46 12.83
C PRO A 127 -1.91 -13.10 12.11
N LEU A 128 -1.07 -12.82 11.11
CA LEU A 128 -1.07 -11.59 10.32
C LEU A 128 -2.07 -11.70 9.16
N ILE A 129 -3.03 -10.77 9.11
CA ILE A 129 -4.12 -10.75 8.14
C ILE A 129 -4.01 -9.47 7.31
N GLY A 130 -3.74 -9.62 6.01
CA GLY A 130 -3.66 -8.51 5.07
C GLY A 130 -5.02 -8.01 4.61
N ILE A 131 -5.24 -6.70 4.69
CA ILE A 131 -6.45 -6.05 4.16
C ILE A 131 -6.05 -4.86 3.29
N VAL A 132 -6.58 -4.78 2.07
CA VAL A 132 -6.51 -3.58 1.24
C VAL A 132 -7.86 -2.88 1.26
N SER A 133 -7.89 -1.66 1.81
CA SER A 133 -9.09 -0.86 2.00
C SER A 133 -9.15 0.32 1.01
N PHE A 134 -10.17 0.34 0.16
CA PHE A 134 -10.44 1.44 -0.76
C PHE A 134 -11.41 2.46 -0.16
N SER A 135 -10.92 3.66 0.11
CA SER A 135 -11.70 4.76 0.70
C SER A 135 -12.37 5.67 -0.32
N GLY A 136 -11.96 5.60 -1.58
CA GLY A 136 -12.45 6.46 -2.66
C GLY A 136 -13.65 5.89 -3.41
N ARG A 137 -14.18 6.68 -4.37
CA ARG A 137 -15.26 6.26 -5.29
C ARG A 137 -14.70 5.47 -6.47
N ALA A 138 -14.02 4.37 -6.16
CA ALA A 138 -13.53 3.44 -7.16
C ALA A 138 -14.54 2.32 -7.36
N ASP A 139 -14.65 1.80 -8.59
CA ASP A 139 -15.31 0.53 -8.86
C ASP A 139 -14.24 -0.55 -8.95
N LEU A 140 -14.21 -1.45 -7.99
CA LEU A 140 -13.27 -2.57 -7.94
C LEU A 140 -13.71 -3.65 -8.92
N LYS A 141 -12.91 -3.85 -9.97
CA LYS A 141 -13.01 -4.92 -10.97
C LYS A 141 -11.78 -5.83 -10.86
N VAL A 142 -11.46 -6.21 -9.63
CA VAL A 142 -10.29 -7.04 -9.30
C VAL A 142 -10.71 -8.48 -9.04
N LYS A 143 -9.85 -9.45 -9.36
CA LYS A 143 -10.06 -10.87 -9.07
C LYS A 143 -9.08 -11.31 -8.00
N THR A 144 -9.55 -11.42 -6.76
CA THR A 144 -8.73 -11.71 -5.59
C THR A 144 -9.43 -12.68 -4.63
N SER A 145 -8.66 -13.58 -4.04
CA SER A 145 -8.97 -14.39 -2.86
C SER A 145 -8.69 -13.64 -1.54
N GLN A 146 -7.77 -12.67 -1.58
CA GLN A 146 -7.42 -11.80 -0.45
C GLN A 146 -8.44 -10.67 -0.26
N GLU A 147 -8.47 -10.10 0.96
CA GLU A 147 -9.40 -9.05 1.38
C GLU A 147 -9.09 -7.70 0.70
N VAL A 148 -9.72 -7.46 -0.44
CA VAL A 148 -9.72 -6.17 -1.14
C VAL A 148 -11.12 -5.57 -1.08
N ILE A 149 -11.31 -4.63 -0.16
CA ILE A 149 -12.63 -4.18 0.26
C ILE A 149 -12.78 -2.67 0.18
N TYR A 150 -14.03 -2.20 0.22
CA TYR A 150 -14.32 -0.80 0.45
C TYR A 150 -14.20 -0.46 1.93
N ALA A 151 -13.74 0.76 2.26
CA ALA A 151 -13.60 1.22 3.65
C ALA A 151 -14.93 1.16 4.45
N SER A 152 -16.08 1.20 3.77
CA SER A 152 -17.39 1.00 4.40
C SER A 152 -17.59 -0.39 5.01
N LYS A 153 -16.91 -1.41 4.49
CA LYS A 153 -16.98 -2.81 4.95
C LYS A 153 -15.87 -3.17 5.95
N LEU A 154 -14.94 -2.27 6.22
CA LEU A 154 -13.72 -2.57 6.98
C LEU A 154 -13.99 -3.16 8.37
N VAL A 155 -14.81 -2.49 9.19
CA VAL A 155 -15.12 -2.93 10.56
C VAL A 155 -15.76 -4.32 10.54
N ARG A 156 -16.80 -4.53 9.71
CA ARG A 156 -17.46 -5.84 9.57
C ARG A 156 -16.50 -6.93 9.08
N THR A 157 -15.49 -6.58 8.28
CA THR A 157 -14.51 -7.55 7.77
C THR A 157 -13.55 -7.97 8.89
N ILE A 158 -13.09 -7.04 9.71
CA ILE A 158 -12.28 -7.33 10.91
C ILE A 158 -13.07 -8.22 11.88
N GLU A 159 -14.32 -7.84 12.17
CA GLU A 159 -15.18 -8.55 13.13
C GLU A 159 -15.66 -9.94 12.64
N LYS A 160 -15.43 -10.29 11.38
CA LYS A 160 -15.69 -11.65 10.86
C LYS A 160 -14.73 -12.68 11.47
N TYR A 161 -13.53 -12.25 11.87
CA TYR A 161 -12.54 -13.11 12.49
C TYR A 161 -12.88 -13.25 13.98
N ASN A 162 -13.22 -14.47 14.39
CA ASN A 162 -13.75 -14.79 15.72
C ASN A 162 -12.99 -15.91 16.43
N ASP A 163 -12.06 -16.59 15.74
CA ASP A 163 -11.19 -17.58 16.36
C ASP A 163 -10.20 -16.89 17.29
N VAL A 164 -10.10 -17.36 18.53
CA VAL A 164 -9.10 -16.86 19.49
C VAL A 164 -7.76 -17.49 19.14
N VAL A 165 -6.82 -16.65 18.70
CA VAL A 165 -5.49 -17.07 18.21
C VAL A 165 -4.33 -16.41 18.97
N LEU A 166 -4.63 -15.41 19.81
CA LEU A 166 -3.66 -14.74 20.68
C LEU A 166 -4.23 -14.59 22.09
N ASP A 167 -3.38 -14.74 23.10
CA ASP A 167 -3.68 -14.36 24.48
C ASP A 167 -3.29 -12.91 24.79
N MET A 168 -3.68 -12.43 25.97
CA MET A 168 -3.41 -11.05 26.38
C MET A 168 -1.92 -10.74 26.58
N GLN A 169 -1.12 -11.70 27.03
CA GLN A 169 0.32 -11.51 27.22
C GLN A 169 1.02 -11.37 25.86
N GLN A 170 0.62 -12.17 24.89
CA GLN A 170 1.08 -12.07 23.50
C GLN A 170 0.69 -10.72 22.90
N ILE A 171 -0.55 -10.25 23.11
CA ILE A 171 -0.99 -8.92 22.62
C ILE A 171 -0.14 -7.81 23.22
N GLU A 172 0.05 -7.79 24.54
CA GLU A 172 0.87 -6.77 25.22
C GLU A 172 2.30 -6.76 24.68
N HIS A 173 2.90 -7.94 24.51
CA HIS A 173 4.23 -8.08 23.93
C HIS A 173 4.30 -7.54 22.48
N ILE A 174 3.36 -7.93 21.62
CA ILE A 174 3.29 -7.50 20.22
C ILE A 174 3.18 -5.97 20.14
N VAL A 175 2.27 -5.39 20.93
CA VAL A 175 2.06 -3.93 20.97
C VAL A 175 3.33 -3.22 21.45
N ALA A 176 3.99 -3.74 22.49
CA ALA A 176 5.23 -3.17 23.01
C ALA A 176 6.37 -3.20 21.97
N VAL A 177 6.58 -4.34 21.29
CA VAL A 177 7.60 -4.48 20.25
C VAL A 177 7.34 -3.55 19.07
N MET A 178 6.09 -3.45 18.60
CA MET A 178 5.73 -2.54 17.50
C MET A 178 5.97 -1.08 17.86
N LYS A 179 5.56 -0.66 19.07
CA LYS A 179 5.76 0.72 19.55
C LYS A 179 7.25 1.04 19.75
N ALA A 180 8.03 0.10 20.28
CA ALA A 180 9.48 0.27 20.45
C ALA A 180 10.23 0.32 19.11
N SER A 181 9.75 -0.42 18.10
CA SER A 181 10.33 -0.45 16.75
C SER A 181 9.91 0.73 15.88
N GLN A 182 8.91 1.51 16.33
CA GLN A 182 8.36 2.62 15.56
C GLN A 182 9.35 3.77 15.45
N LEU A 183 9.75 4.05 14.22
CA LEU A 183 10.61 5.17 13.88
C LEU A 183 9.76 6.43 13.69
N ASN A 184 9.99 7.43 14.54
CA ASN A 184 9.20 8.67 14.56
C ASN A 184 10.04 9.90 14.21
N GLY A 185 9.34 10.97 13.83
CA GLY A 185 9.94 12.29 13.61
C GLY A 185 10.04 12.73 12.15
N LYS A 186 10.14 14.04 11.96
CA LYS A 186 10.18 14.68 10.63
C LYS A 186 11.34 14.18 9.77
N GLN A 187 12.47 13.85 10.41
CA GLN A 187 13.67 13.35 9.73
C GLN A 187 13.45 11.96 9.13
N VAL A 188 12.91 11.01 9.91
CA VAL A 188 12.56 9.66 9.42
C VAL A 188 11.61 9.74 8.23
N LYS A 189 10.57 10.58 8.30
CA LYS A 189 9.63 10.78 7.18
C LYS A 189 10.32 11.35 5.94
N LYS A 190 11.25 12.29 6.12
CA LYS A 190 12.03 12.89 5.02
C LYS A 190 12.95 11.85 4.37
N GLU A 191 13.63 11.05 5.18
CA GLU A 191 14.52 9.97 4.72
C GLU A 191 13.74 8.87 3.99
N HIS A 192 12.58 8.47 4.51
CA HIS A 192 11.69 7.51 3.86
C HIS A 192 11.27 7.99 2.46
N VAL A 193 10.77 9.23 2.35
CA VAL A 193 10.38 9.83 1.06
C VAL A 193 11.58 9.95 0.13
N LYS A 194 12.76 10.31 0.65
CA LYS A 194 14.01 10.40 -0.13
C LYS A 194 14.39 9.03 -0.71
N ALA A 195 14.38 7.97 0.11
CA ALA A 195 14.69 6.61 -0.30
C ALA A 195 13.72 6.09 -1.39
N ILE A 196 12.41 6.37 -1.27
CA ILE A 196 11.43 6.03 -2.32
C ILE A 196 11.79 6.70 -3.65
N LYS A 197 12.12 8.00 -3.61
CA LYS A 197 12.50 8.76 -4.80
C LYS A 197 13.80 8.24 -5.43
N GLU A 198 14.78 7.87 -4.61
CA GLU A 198 16.04 7.28 -5.07
C GLU A 198 15.82 5.92 -5.74
N VAL A 199 14.99 5.04 -5.17
CA VAL A 199 14.63 3.76 -5.81
C VAL A 199 13.96 3.99 -7.17
N ALA A 200 13.03 4.94 -7.27
CA ALA A 200 12.39 5.28 -8.53
C ALA A 200 13.40 5.84 -9.55
N ALA A 201 14.29 6.74 -9.12
CA ALA A 201 15.33 7.32 -9.97
C ALA A 201 16.33 6.27 -10.47
N THR A 202 16.74 5.33 -9.62
CA THR A 202 17.62 4.21 -9.99
C THR A 202 16.96 3.32 -11.03
N LYS A 203 15.68 2.95 -10.84
CA LYS A 203 14.92 2.19 -11.84
C LYS A 203 14.85 2.93 -13.18
N GLN A 204 14.63 4.24 -13.16
CA GLN A 204 14.64 5.06 -14.37
C GLN A 204 16.01 5.08 -15.05
N ARG A 205 17.10 5.25 -14.29
CA ARG A 205 18.47 5.20 -14.82
C ARG A 205 18.80 3.85 -15.46
N MET A 206 18.41 2.74 -14.83
CA MET A 206 18.56 1.41 -15.42
C MET A 206 17.85 1.32 -16.78
N VAL A 207 16.61 1.79 -16.85
CA VAL A 207 15.84 1.83 -18.11
C VAL A 207 16.53 2.69 -19.17
N THR A 208 17.03 3.88 -18.81
CA THR A 208 17.78 4.76 -19.73
C THR A 208 19.06 4.08 -20.24
N ASN A 209 19.73 3.31 -19.38
CA ASN A 209 20.90 2.50 -19.73
C ASN A 209 20.53 1.17 -20.43
N ASN A 210 19.29 1.03 -20.90
CA ASN A 210 18.78 -0.15 -21.59
C ASN A 210 18.87 -1.45 -20.75
N LEU A 211 18.81 -1.32 -19.43
CA LEU A 211 18.78 -2.42 -18.46
C LEU A 211 17.39 -2.60 -17.85
N CYS A 212 17.02 -3.84 -17.57
CA CYS A 212 15.77 -4.18 -16.94
C CYS A 212 15.79 -3.82 -15.45
N PRO A 213 14.89 -2.94 -14.96
CA PRO A 213 14.86 -2.54 -13.56
C PRO A 213 14.36 -3.63 -12.61
N LYS A 214 14.03 -4.82 -13.11
CA LYS A 214 13.63 -5.99 -12.29
C LYS A 214 14.77 -6.97 -12.04
N CYS A 215 15.57 -7.26 -13.07
CA CYS A 215 16.56 -8.34 -13.01
C CYS A 215 17.95 -7.94 -13.51
N GLY A 216 18.14 -6.68 -13.92
CA GLY A 216 19.42 -6.17 -14.41
C GLY A 216 19.78 -6.58 -15.85
N SER A 217 19.14 -7.60 -16.43
CA SER A 217 19.38 -8.02 -17.81
C SER A 217 18.98 -6.95 -18.83
N GLU A 218 19.55 -6.97 -20.02
CA GLU A 218 19.27 -5.97 -21.06
C GLU A 218 17.80 -5.91 -21.50
N LEU A 219 17.39 -4.74 -21.98
CA LEU A 219 16.12 -4.51 -22.67
C LEU A 219 16.34 -4.63 -24.18
N VAL A 220 15.63 -5.55 -24.81
CA VAL A 220 15.73 -5.84 -26.24
C VAL A 220 14.41 -5.51 -26.94
N GLU A 221 14.50 -5.06 -28.20
CA GLU A 221 13.33 -4.89 -29.05
C GLU A 221 12.74 -6.26 -29.42
N ARG A 222 11.42 -6.39 -29.27
CA ARG A 222 10.64 -7.58 -29.58
C ARG A 222 9.41 -7.19 -30.40
N THR A 223 8.92 -8.12 -31.21
CA THR A 223 7.69 -7.93 -31.99
C THR A 223 6.55 -8.72 -31.34
N GLY A 224 5.43 -8.06 -31.08
CA GLY A 224 4.22 -8.68 -30.55
C GLY A 224 2.99 -8.35 -31.40
N LYS A 225 1.83 -8.84 -30.97
CA LYS A 225 0.53 -8.64 -31.65
C LYS A 225 0.21 -7.17 -31.98
N TYR A 226 0.69 -6.23 -31.16
CA TYR A 226 0.42 -4.79 -31.28
C TYR A 226 1.63 -4.00 -31.81
N GLY A 227 2.62 -4.67 -32.41
CA GLY A 227 3.83 -4.06 -32.95
C GLY A 227 5.07 -4.27 -32.09
N LYS A 228 6.09 -3.44 -32.32
CA LYS A 228 7.38 -3.51 -31.64
C LYS A 228 7.30 -2.96 -30.21
N PHE A 229 8.01 -3.58 -29.29
CA PHE A 229 8.13 -3.14 -27.89
C PHE A 229 9.49 -3.52 -27.31
N LYS A 230 9.97 -2.80 -26.29
CA LYS A 230 11.17 -3.20 -25.54
C LYS A 230 10.79 -4.12 -24.37
N GLY A 231 11.35 -5.31 -24.33
CA GLY A 231 11.14 -6.31 -23.27
C GLY A 231 12.46 -6.81 -22.70
N CYS A 232 12.43 -7.40 -21.50
CA CYS A 232 13.63 -7.99 -20.92
C CYS A 232 14.17 -9.15 -21.77
N SER A 233 15.50 -9.23 -21.92
CA SER A 233 16.18 -10.34 -22.59
C SER A 233 15.99 -11.67 -21.87
N ALA A 234 15.91 -11.67 -20.53
CA ALA A 234 15.71 -12.86 -19.69
C ALA A 234 14.27 -13.44 -19.69
N TYR A 235 13.42 -13.08 -20.65
CA TYR A 235 12.13 -13.73 -20.84
C TYR A 235 12.32 -15.23 -21.16
N PRO A 236 11.52 -16.17 -20.60
CA PRO A 236 10.28 -15.96 -19.85
C PRO A 236 10.44 -15.74 -18.34
N LYS A 237 11.66 -15.86 -17.79
CA LYS A 237 11.94 -15.73 -16.35
C LYS A 237 11.70 -14.29 -15.86
N CYS A 238 12.01 -13.30 -16.68
CA CYS A 238 11.65 -11.90 -16.43
C CYS A 238 10.69 -11.39 -17.52
N ARG A 239 9.46 -11.07 -17.12
CA ARG A 239 8.40 -10.57 -18.03
C ARG A 239 8.27 -9.04 -18.03
N TYR A 240 9.34 -8.32 -17.68
CA TYR A 240 9.32 -6.86 -17.73
C TYR A 240 9.18 -6.37 -19.18
N ILE A 241 8.28 -5.39 -19.37
CA ILE A 241 8.08 -4.67 -20.63
C ILE A 241 8.24 -3.19 -20.33
N LEU A 242 9.13 -2.53 -21.06
CA LEU A 242 9.25 -1.08 -21.06
C LEU A 242 8.07 -0.53 -21.87
N LYS A 243 7.24 0.28 -21.24
CA LYS A 243 6.22 1.04 -21.96
C LYS A 243 6.84 2.35 -22.42
N GLY A 244 6.74 2.63 -23.72
CA GLY A 244 6.88 3.98 -24.26
C GLY A 244 5.70 4.85 -23.87
#